data_AF-A0A150GPT1-F1
#
_entry.id   AF-A0A150GPT1-F1
#
_cell.length_a   1.000
_cell.length_b   1.000
_cell.length_c   1.000
_cell.angle_alpha   90.00
_cell.angle_beta   90.00
_cell.angle_gamma   90.00
#
_symmetry.space_group_name_H-M   'P 1'
#
loop_
_entity.id
_entity.type
_entity.pdbx_description
1 polymer ?
#
loop_
_entity_poly.entity_id
_entity_poly.type
_entity_poly.pdbx_seq_one_letter_code
_entity_poly.pdbx_strand_id
1 'polypeptide(L)'
;MEAGLEAPFLQLFKCSALWPDPTEEPGFAAVLASAKRQLVTLFGDAPLVLNSPVLLSQLSELPAEALEALLESDDFGTDSEDTVLLLLAEWMAVNHDRTDATARKRLCQQVRLLQLGRAYLGSVLPALAAAWSQSSASPGGWFPITVQEASFIASLANVASALDREEWKKPAGKVYNLKSPWYQTRQRRQCLPAGGREYDWSVSQLQIEVELSKLQTDEAAFLHASVNGELVKVVAHGLTWMPMLYERRQQTSVRMVGLRCSAPAVFREGPLKLPGVGILAAGYIDARLRVRHWKNGSLEDESTTVASTKPISLNGSGTGMSLERVKPLDANGAVASPLAAWSAYLVEGKVMGSLTVLPMSALGRLAAGYTLRP
;
A
#
# COMPACT_ATOMS: atom_id res chain seq x y z
N MET A 1 -10.39 -10.80 26.00
CA MET A 1 -11.35 -10.00 25.21
C MET A 1 -12.16 -9.17 26.19
N GLU A 2 -11.64 -8.01 26.58
CA GLU A 2 -12.51 -6.98 27.15
C GLU A 2 -13.29 -6.38 25.98
N ALA A 3 -14.61 -6.27 26.11
CA ALA A 3 -15.43 -5.49 25.20
C ALA A 3 -14.96 -4.03 25.31
N GLY A 4 -14.08 -3.62 24.40
CA GLY A 4 -13.47 -2.30 24.43
C GLY A 4 -14.55 -1.23 24.33
N LEU A 5 -14.72 -0.45 25.40
CA LEU A 5 -15.52 0.76 25.39
C LEU A 5 -15.07 1.62 24.21
N GLU A 6 -16.01 1.92 23.31
CA GLU A 6 -15.78 2.83 22.21
C GLU A 6 -15.28 4.17 22.75
N ALA A 7 -14.18 4.69 22.18
CA ALA A 7 -13.58 5.93 22.67
C ALA A 7 -14.61 7.08 22.60
N PRO A 8 -14.83 7.86 23.67
CA PRO A 8 -15.90 8.86 23.72
C PRO A 8 -15.88 9.89 22.58
N PHE A 9 -14.69 10.21 22.05
CA PHE A 9 -14.57 11.15 20.93
C PHE A 9 -15.11 10.58 19.60
N LEU A 10 -15.23 9.27 19.44
CA LEU A 10 -15.86 8.66 18.26
C LEU A 10 -17.38 8.84 18.28
N GLN A 11 -17.99 8.83 19.48
CA GLN A 11 -19.42 9.10 19.64
C GLN A 11 -19.80 10.52 19.19
N LEU A 12 -18.88 11.49 19.34
CA LEU A 12 -19.08 12.85 18.84
C LEU A 12 -19.37 12.86 17.33
N PHE A 13 -18.61 12.09 16.54
CA PHE A 13 -18.77 12.01 15.09
C PHE A 13 -20.04 11.28 14.66
N LYS A 14 -20.54 10.34 15.47
CA LYS A 14 -21.84 9.70 15.23
C LYS A 14 -23.03 10.66 15.39
N CYS A 15 -22.83 11.78 16.08
CA CYS A 15 -23.85 12.80 16.32
C CYS A 15 -23.65 14.06 15.48
N SER A 16 -23.03 13.95 14.29
CA SER A 16 -22.70 15.09 13.41
C SER A 16 -23.89 15.98 13.08
N ALA A 17 -25.08 15.40 12.93
CA ALA A 17 -26.32 16.13 12.67
C ALA A 17 -26.77 17.08 13.80
N LEU A 18 -26.21 16.92 15.00
CA LEU A 18 -26.51 17.75 16.18
C LEU A 18 -25.44 18.81 16.46
N TRP A 19 -24.41 18.89 15.63
CA TRP A 19 -23.30 19.81 15.84
C TRP A 19 -23.76 21.26 15.60
N PRO A 20 -23.47 22.20 16.52
CA PRO A 20 -23.65 23.61 16.24
C PRO A 20 -22.62 24.08 15.20
N ASP A 21 -22.88 25.21 14.55
CA ASP A 21 -21.96 25.79 13.59
C ASP A 21 -20.64 26.19 14.29
N PRO A 22 -19.48 25.59 13.95
CA PRO A 22 -18.20 25.93 14.58
C PRO A 22 -17.77 27.39 14.36
N THR A 23 -18.33 28.07 13.36
CA THR A 23 -18.07 29.50 13.11
C THR A 23 -18.86 30.42 14.04
N GLU A 24 -20.01 29.96 14.51
CA GLU A 24 -20.88 30.69 15.43
C GLU A 24 -20.60 30.32 16.90
N GLU A 25 -20.12 29.11 17.17
CA GLU A 25 -19.82 28.60 18.51
C GLU A 25 -18.33 28.21 18.71
N PRO A 26 -17.47 29.15 19.14
CA PRO A 26 -16.04 28.89 19.34
C PRO A 26 -15.72 27.77 20.34
N GLY A 27 -16.58 27.57 21.35
CA GLY A 27 -16.44 26.50 22.33
C GLY A 27 -16.57 25.12 21.70
N PHE A 28 -17.55 24.94 20.83
CA PHE A 28 -17.72 23.70 20.07
C PHE A 28 -16.58 23.51 19.06
N ALA A 29 -16.14 24.57 18.39
CA ALA A 29 -15.00 24.50 17.47
C ALA A 29 -13.74 23.95 18.17
N ALA A 30 -13.46 24.35 19.41
CA ALA A 30 -12.35 23.83 20.19
C ALA A 30 -12.51 22.33 20.53
N VAL A 31 -13.73 21.90 20.89
CA VAL A 31 -14.05 20.48 21.14
C VAL A 31 -13.84 19.65 19.87
N LEU A 32 -14.38 20.10 18.73
CA LEU A 32 -14.23 19.44 17.45
C LEU A 32 -12.74 19.35 17.05
N ALA A 33 -11.98 20.44 17.18
CA ALA A 33 -10.55 20.45 16.92
C ALA A 33 -9.78 19.46 17.81
N SER A 34 -10.16 19.34 19.08
CA SER A 34 -9.58 18.32 19.98
C SER A 34 -9.94 16.90 19.53
N ALA A 35 -11.19 16.64 19.16
CA ALA A 35 -11.64 15.33 18.68
C ALA A 35 -10.93 14.92 17.37
N LYS A 36 -10.74 15.86 16.43
CA LYS A 36 -9.95 15.62 15.20
C LYS A 36 -8.50 15.23 15.53
N ARG A 37 -7.86 15.88 16.51
CA ARG A 37 -6.50 15.51 16.96
C ARG A 37 -6.45 14.12 17.59
N GLN A 38 -7.47 13.73 18.36
CA GLN A 38 -7.57 12.40 18.94
C GLN A 38 -7.76 11.33 17.86
N LEU A 39 -8.55 11.60 16.81
CA LEU A 39 -8.65 10.71 15.64
C LEU A 39 -7.28 10.45 14.99
N VAL A 40 -6.54 11.52 14.69
CA VAL A 40 -5.19 11.39 14.11
C VAL A 40 -4.26 10.62 15.04
N THR A 41 -4.37 10.82 16.35
CA THR A 41 -3.56 10.10 17.35
C THR A 41 -3.89 8.61 17.39
N LEU A 42 -5.17 8.26 17.31
CA LEU A 42 -5.64 6.87 17.33
C LEU A 42 -5.16 6.09 16.09
N PHE A 43 -5.31 6.67 14.90
CA PHE A 43 -5.00 5.98 13.64
C PHE A 43 -3.54 6.16 13.20
N GLY A 44 -2.87 7.22 13.65
CA GLY A 44 -1.47 7.52 13.33
C GLY A 44 -1.25 7.95 11.88
N ASP A 45 -1.14 6.97 10.98
CA ASP A 45 -0.86 7.16 9.56
C ASP A 45 -1.50 6.09 8.67
N ALA A 46 -1.71 6.41 7.39
CA ALA A 46 -2.39 5.52 6.45
C ALA A 46 -1.71 4.14 6.31
N PRO A 47 -0.37 4.03 6.17
CA PRO A 47 0.28 2.73 6.14
C PRO A 47 0.09 1.94 7.42
N LEU A 48 0.09 2.57 8.60
CA LEU A 48 -0.12 1.86 9.88
C LEU A 48 -1.50 1.22 9.91
N VAL A 49 -2.54 1.96 9.50
CA VAL A 49 -3.91 1.43 9.40
C VAL A 49 -3.96 0.27 8.41
N LEU A 50 -3.45 0.43 7.20
CA LEU A 50 -3.53 -0.58 6.13
C LEU A 50 -2.74 -1.87 6.43
N ASN A 51 -1.74 -1.79 7.31
CA ASN A 51 -0.94 -2.94 7.74
C ASN A 51 -1.40 -3.54 9.08
N SER A 52 -2.46 -3.01 9.70
CA SER A 52 -3.01 -3.49 10.97
C SER A 52 -4.48 -3.87 10.78
N PRO A 53 -4.82 -5.18 10.79
CA PRO A 53 -6.21 -5.63 10.66
C PRO A 53 -7.14 -5.01 11.72
N VAL A 54 -6.62 -4.79 12.93
CA VAL A 54 -7.37 -4.16 14.03
C VAL A 54 -7.70 -2.70 13.71
N LEU A 55 -6.72 -1.92 13.26
CA LEU A 55 -6.95 -0.51 12.93
C LEU A 55 -7.79 -0.35 11.66
N LEU A 56 -7.61 -1.22 10.67
CA LEU A 56 -8.42 -1.21 9.45
C LEU A 56 -9.89 -1.53 9.76
N SER A 57 -10.14 -2.50 10.65
CA SER A 57 -11.50 -2.80 11.13
C SER A 57 -12.10 -1.65 11.94
N GLN A 58 -11.31 -0.96 12.76
CA GLN A 58 -11.80 0.23 13.46
C GLN A 58 -12.09 1.39 12.49
N LEU A 59 -11.27 1.54 11.45
CA LEU A 59 -11.46 2.57 10.43
C LEU A 59 -12.74 2.30 9.62
N SER A 60 -13.05 1.04 9.30
CA SER A 60 -14.28 0.70 8.56
C SER A 60 -15.56 0.99 9.32
N GLU A 61 -15.50 1.13 10.65
CA GLU A 61 -16.64 1.52 11.49
C GLU A 61 -16.79 3.04 11.66
N LEU A 62 -15.86 3.85 11.14
CA LEU A 62 -15.97 5.30 11.24
C LEU A 62 -17.16 5.84 10.44
N PRO A 63 -17.93 6.79 10.98
CA PRO A 63 -18.86 7.57 10.19
C PRO A 63 -18.10 8.45 9.18
N ALA A 64 -18.79 8.85 8.11
CA ALA A 64 -18.18 9.60 7.01
C ALA A 64 -17.49 10.90 7.48
N GLU A 65 -18.05 11.59 8.46
CA GLU A 65 -17.52 12.84 9.02
C GLU A 65 -16.21 12.63 9.80
N ALA A 66 -16.06 11.49 10.48
CA ALA A 66 -14.81 11.14 11.16
C ALA A 66 -13.72 10.82 10.15
N LEU A 67 -14.05 10.04 9.12
CA LEU A 67 -13.10 9.74 8.06
C LEU A 67 -12.74 11.00 7.28
N GLU A 68 -13.70 11.88 6.97
CA GLU A 68 -13.45 13.16 6.32
C GLU A 68 -12.51 14.02 7.15
N ALA A 69 -12.74 14.15 8.46
CA ALA A 69 -11.86 14.89 9.36
C ALA A 69 -10.44 14.29 9.44
N LEU A 70 -10.33 12.95 9.40
CA LEU A 70 -9.04 12.27 9.39
C LEU A 70 -8.29 12.56 8.07
N LEU A 71 -8.96 12.44 6.93
CA LEU A 71 -8.39 12.70 5.60
C LEU A 71 -8.12 14.18 5.33
N GLU A 72 -8.86 15.10 5.95
CA GLU A 72 -8.61 16.54 5.85
C GLU A 72 -7.29 16.93 6.54
N SER A 73 -6.93 16.22 7.62
CA SER A 73 -5.75 16.53 8.43
C SER A 73 -4.42 16.36 7.70
N ASP A 74 -3.58 17.40 7.74
CA ASP A 74 -2.18 17.35 7.29
C ASP A 74 -1.30 16.50 8.22
N ASP A 75 -1.75 16.27 9.46
CA ASP A 75 -1.06 15.46 10.47
C ASP A 75 -1.36 13.97 10.33
N PHE A 76 -2.37 13.58 9.54
CA PHE A 76 -2.55 12.17 9.19
C PHE A 76 -1.48 11.78 8.17
N GLY A 77 -0.46 11.07 8.66
CA GLY A 77 0.73 10.78 7.89
C GLY A 77 0.46 9.81 6.74
N THR A 78 1.28 9.89 5.69
CA THR A 78 1.24 8.92 4.60
C THR A 78 2.64 8.67 4.02
N ASP A 79 2.81 7.57 3.30
CA ASP A 79 4.02 7.28 2.50
C ASP A 79 3.85 7.73 1.03
N SER A 80 2.62 7.72 0.50
CA SER A 80 2.20 8.39 -0.73
C SER A 80 0.71 8.71 -0.70
N GLU A 81 0.19 9.49 -1.64
CA GLU A 81 -1.27 9.68 -1.70
C GLU A 81 -2.01 8.40 -2.17
N ASP A 82 -1.27 7.42 -2.70
CA ASP A 82 -1.85 6.15 -3.15
C ASP A 82 -2.41 5.34 -1.99
N THR A 83 -1.74 5.35 -0.83
CA THR A 83 -2.25 4.69 0.38
C THR A 83 -3.47 5.40 0.96
N VAL A 84 -3.58 6.72 0.77
CA VAL A 84 -4.80 7.48 1.13
C VAL A 84 -5.97 7.06 0.24
N LEU A 85 -5.76 6.98 -1.08
CA LEU A 85 -6.81 6.51 -1.99
C LEU A 85 -7.20 5.05 -1.72
N LEU A 86 -6.22 4.19 -1.43
CA LEU A 86 -6.45 2.80 -1.07
C LEU A 86 -7.26 2.68 0.24
N LEU A 87 -6.90 3.43 1.27
CA LEU A 87 -7.64 3.45 2.54
C LEU A 87 -9.09 3.88 2.33
N LEU A 88 -9.32 4.90 1.49
CA LEU A 88 -10.67 5.31 1.12
C LEU A 88 -11.41 4.20 0.34
N ALA A 89 -10.73 3.49 -0.55
CA ALA A 89 -11.31 2.37 -1.29
C ALA A 89 -11.74 1.21 -0.36
N GLU A 90 -10.89 0.84 0.61
CA GLU A 90 -11.21 -0.17 1.63
C GLU A 90 -12.44 0.25 2.45
N TRP A 91 -12.52 1.52 2.86
CA TRP A 91 -13.68 2.03 3.59
C TRP A 91 -14.95 2.02 2.72
N MET A 92 -14.86 2.45 1.46
CA MET A 92 -15.99 2.47 0.52
C MET A 92 -16.52 1.08 0.20
N ALA A 93 -15.65 0.07 0.13
CA ALA A 93 -16.05 -1.31 -0.09
C ALA A 93 -17.02 -1.83 0.98
N VAL A 94 -16.95 -1.29 2.20
CA VAL A 94 -17.83 -1.64 3.32
C VAL A 94 -18.99 -0.65 3.48
N ASN A 95 -18.75 0.64 3.24
CA ASN A 95 -19.67 1.71 3.65
C ASN A 95 -20.44 2.38 2.50
N HIS A 96 -20.24 1.96 1.24
CA HIS A 96 -20.89 2.59 0.08
C HIS A 96 -22.41 2.74 0.26
N ASP A 97 -23.10 1.65 0.61
CA ASP A 97 -24.58 1.61 0.64
C ASP A 97 -25.18 2.34 1.85
N ARG A 98 -24.40 2.53 2.92
CA ARG A 98 -24.84 3.24 4.13
C ARG A 98 -24.47 4.72 4.15
N THR A 99 -23.74 5.19 3.15
CA THR A 99 -23.25 6.57 3.06
C THR A 99 -23.92 7.23 1.88
N ASP A 100 -24.50 8.42 2.04
CA ASP A 100 -25.13 9.12 0.92
C ASP A 100 -24.10 9.62 -0.12
N ALA A 101 -24.57 9.91 -1.34
CA ALA A 101 -23.72 10.35 -2.44
C ALA A 101 -22.98 11.67 -2.17
N THR A 102 -23.55 12.56 -1.36
CA THR A 102 -22.93 13.85 -1.02
C THR A 102 -21.75 13.63 -0.09
N ALA A 103 -21.91 12.82 0.96
CA ALA A 103 -20.84 12.44 1.86
C ALA A 103 -19.73 11.67 1.13
N ARG A 104 -20.09 10.72 0.25
CA ARG A 104 -19.10 10.02 -0.58
C ARG A 104 -18.29 10.98 -1.45
N LYS A 105 -18.94 11.98 -2.06
CA LYS A 105 -18.28 13.01 -2.85
C LYS A 105 -17.31 13.84 -2.01
N ARG A 106 -17.72 14.29 -0.82
CA ARG A 106 -16.84 15.04 0.09
C ARG A 106 -15.59 14.24 0.46
N LEU A 107 -15.76 12.97 0.81
CA LEU A 107 -14.64 12.06 1.12
C LEU A 107 -13.67 11.91 -0.06
N CYS A 108 -14.18 11.64 -1.26
CA CYS A 108 -13.35 11.50 -2.45
C CYS A 108 -12.57 12.78 -2.75
N GLN A 109 -13.17 13.95 -2.47
CA GLN A 109 -12.53 15.25 -2.66
C GLN A 109 -11.35 15.50 -1.72
N GLN A 110 -11.15 14.71 -0.67
CA GLN A 110 -10.01 14.85 0.24
C GLN A 110 -8.69 14.25 -0.31
N VAL A 111 -8.74 13.44 -1.37
CA VAL A 111 -7.54 12.81 -1.95
C VAL A 111 -6.77 13.81 -2.81
N ARG A 112 -5.46 13.93 -2.63
CA ARG A 112 -4.61 14.82 -3.47
C ARG A 112 -4.21 14.14 -4.76
N LEU A 113 -5.12 14.05 -5.72
CA LEU A 113 -4.92 13.27 -6.95
C LEU A 113 -3.66 13.63 -7.74
N LEU A 114 -3.20 14.88 -7.74
CA LEU A 114 -1.90 15.26 -8.35
C LEU A 114 -0.67 14.68 -7.66
N GLN A 115 -0.81 14.10 -6.47
CA GLN A 115 0.25 13.47 -5.68
C GLN A 115 0.20 11.94 -5.75
N LEU A 116 -0.69 11.37 -6.57
CA LEU A 116 -0.70 9.93 -6.84
C LEU A 116 0.54 9.51 -7.64
N GLY A 117 0.99 8.29 -7.40
CA GLY A 117 2.06 7.65 -8.15
C GLY A 117 1.58 7.19 -9.52
N ARG A 118 2.54 6.85 -10.39
CA ARG A 118 2.31 6.45 -11.78
C ARG A 118 1.38 5.25 -11.92
N ALA A 119 1.49 4.25 -11.04
CA ALA A 119 0.59 3.10 -11.05
C ALA A 119 -0.88 3.53 -10.83
N TYR A 120 -1.09 4.48 -9.93
CA TYR A 120 -2.41 4.98 -9.60
C TYR A 120 -2.93 5.94 -10.68
N LEU A 121 -2.11 6.89 -11.14
CA LEU A 121 -2.47 7.79 -12.24
C LEU A 121 -2.74 7.06 -13.57
N GLY A 122 -1.95 6.03 -13.87
CA GLY A 122 -1.99 5.32 -15.15
C GLY A 122 -2.99 4.17 -15.20
N SER A 123 -3.37 3.58 -14.05
CA SER A 123 -4.22 2.39 -14.03
C SER A 123 -5.43 2.51 -13.11
N VAL A 124 -5.25 2.99 -11.87
CA VAL A 124 -6.34 3.04 -10.89
C VAL A 124 -7.31 4.18 -11.19
N LEU A 125 -6.81 5.39 -11.42
CA LEU A 125 -7.64 6.57 -11.66
C LEU A 125 -8.48 6.47 -12.96
N PRO A 126 -7.94 5.97 -14.10
CA PRO A 126 -8.76 5.71 -15.28
C PRO A 126 -9.83 4.64 -15.05
N ALA A 127 -9.52 3.59 -14.28
CA ALA A 127 -10.49 2.54 -13.95
C ALA A 127 -11.63 3.09 -13.07
N LEU A 128 -11.31 3.93 -12.08
CA LEU A 128 -12.30 4.64 -11.27
C LEU A 128 -13.21 5.53 -12.13
N ALA A 129 -12.63 6.30 -13.05
CA ALA A 129 -13.38 7.18 -13.94
C ALA A 129 -14.30 6.41 -14.90
N ALA A 130 -13.82 5.27 -15.42
CA ALA A 130 -14.60 4.39 -16.28
C ALA A 130 -15.77 3.75 -15.51
N ALA A 131 -15.54 3.27 -14.29
CA ALA A 131 -16.58 2.69 -13.45
C ALA A 131 -17.65 3.73 -13.05
N TRP A 132 -17.23 4.96 -12.70
CA TRP A 132 -18.14 6.07 -12.41
C TRP A 132 -19.04 6.39 -13.61
N SER A 133 -18.45 6.41 -14.81
CA SER A 133 -19.17 6.72 -16.06
C SER A 133 -20.17 5.61 -16.44
N GLN A 134 -19.91 4.36 -16.04
CA GLN A 134 -20.83 3.25 -16.26
C GLN A 134 -21.99 3.25 -15.24
N SER A 135 -21.70 3.45 -13.96
CA SER A 135 -22.74 3.48 -12.93
C SER A 135 -22.27 4.17 -11.65
N SER A 136 -22.63 5.45 -11.53
CA SER A 136 -22.40 6.30 -10.35
C SER A 136 -23.17 5.88 -9.09
N ALA A 137 -24.17 5.02 -9.26
CA ALA A 137 -24.95 4.46 -8.15
C ALA A 137 -24.42 3.10 -7.68
N SER A 138 -23.51 2.46 -8.44
CA SER A 138 -22.96 1.16 -8.09
C SER A 138 -21.79 1.29 -7.10
N PRO A 139 -21.57 0.28 -6.24
CA PRO A 139 -20.39 0.24 -5.38
C PRO A 139 -19.05 0.27 -6.13
N GLY A 140 -19.03 -0.09 -7.42
CA GLY A 140 -17.83 0.01 -8.26
C GLY A 140 -17.56 1.42 -8.79
N GLY A 141 -18.62 2.20 -9.03
CA GLY A 141 -18.55 3.61 -9.42
C GLY A 141 -18.74 4.53 -8.23
N TRP A 142 -17.90 4.41 -7.21
CA TRP A 142 -18.00 5.19 -5.98
C TRP A 142 -17.23 6.52 -6.02
N PHE A 143 -16.23 6.63 -6.91
CA PHE A 143 -15.35 7.80 -7.00
C PHE A 143 -15.86 8.77 -8.08
N PRO A 144 -16.31 10.00 -7.73
CA PRO A 144 -17.07 10.86 -8.63
C PRO A 144 -16.18 11.67 -9.58
N ILE A 145 -15.39 11.00 -10.42
CA ILE A 145 -14.49 11.62 -11.39
C ILE A 145 -14.86 11.24 -12.82
N THR A 146 -14.80 12.21 -13.73
CA THR A 146 -15.00 11.95 -15.17
C THR A 146 -13.71 11.45 -15.82
N VAL A 147 -13.84 10.76 -16.95
CA VAL A 147 -12.67 10.31 -17.74
C VAL A 147 -11.80 11.50 -18.19
N GLN A 148 -12.44 12.61 -18.56
CA GLN A 148 -11.77 13.84 -18.99
C GLN A 148 -10.98 14.47 -17.84
N GLU A 149 -11.56 14.54 -16.64
CA GLU A 149 -10.90 15.10 -15.47
C GLU A 149 -9.75 14.21 -14.98
N ALA A 150 -9.93 12.89 -14.99
CA ALA A 150 -8.87 11.93 -14.70
C ALA A 150 -7.68 12.08 -15.67
N SER A 151 -7.96 12.18 -16.98
CA SER A 151 -6.94 12.41 -18.01
C SER A 151 -6.23 13.76 -17.83
N PHE A 152 -6.97 14.81 -17.46
CA PHE A 152 -6.40 16.12 -17.18
C PHE A 152 -5.46 16.07 -15.98
N ILE A 153 -5.88 15.46 -14.87
CA ILE A 153 -5.08 15.30 -13.65
C ILE A 153 -3.81 14.49 -13.94
N ALA A 154 -3.92 13.35 -14.63
CA ALA A 154 -2.76 12.55 -15.01
C ALA A 154 -1.78 13.34 -15.89
N SER A 155 -2.28 14.13 -16.83
CA SER A 155 -1.46 14.99 -17.68
C SER A 155 -0.76 16.07 -16.86
N LEU A 156 -1.49 16.76 -15.98
CA LEU A 156 -0.98 17.84 -15.14
C LEU A 156 0.06 17.35 -14.13
N ALA A 157 -0.10 16.14 -13.57
CA ALA A 157 0.86 15.52 -12.67
C ALA A 157 2.21 15.22 -13.36
N ASN A 158 2.20 14.94 -14.66
CA ASN A 158 3.41 14.66 -15.45
C ASN A 158 4.13 15.93 -15.94
N VAL A 159 3.53 17.12 -15.81
CA VAL A 159 4.21 18.38 -16.17
C VAL A 159 5.33 18.64 -15.17
N ALA A 160 6.58 18.69 -15.62
CA ALA A 160 7.74 18.85 -14.73
C ALA A 160 7.84 20.27 -14.13
N SER A 161 7.58 21.29 -14.95
CA SER A 161 7.70 22.70 -14.58
C SER A 161 6.50 23.20 -13.78
N ALA A 162 6.75 23.84 -12.64
CA ALA A 162 5.69 24.47 -11.85
C ALA A 162 5.02 25.63 -12.61
N LEU A 163 5.79 26.38 -13.41
CA LEU A 163 5.26 27.47 -14.23
C LEU A 163 4.30 26.93 -15.29
N ASP A 164 4.69 25.85 -15.99
CA ASP A 164 3.84 25.24 -17.01
C ASP A 164 2.57 24.66 -16.40
N ARG A 165 2.64 24.07 -15.19
CA ARG A 165 1.44 23.61 -14.47
C ARG A 165 0.46 24.75 -14.21
N GLU A 166 0.95 25.91 -13.78
CA GLU A 166 0.09 27.07 -13.52
C GLU A 166 -0.52 27.63 -14.80
N GLU A 167 0.24 27.66 -15.91
CA GLU A 167 -0.32 28.03 -17.22
C GLU A 167 -1.43 27.06 -17.67
N TRP A 168 -1.25 25.75 -17.47
CA TRP A 168 -2.26 24.74 -17.78
C TRP A 168 -3.51 24.85 -16.90
N LYS A 169 -3.37 25.28 -15.65
CA LYS A 169 -4.49 25.49 -14.72
C LYS A 169 -5.37 26.66 -15.14
N LYS A 170 -4.84 27.72 -15.75
CA LYS A 170 -5.62 28.92 -16.12
C LYS A 170 -6.86 28.61 -16.97
N PRO A 171 -6.79 27.90 -18.11
CA PRO A 171 -7.98 27.55 -18.87
C PRO A 171 -8.85 26.52 -18.15
N ALA A 172 -8.24 25.58 -17.41
CA ALA A 172 -8.94 24.51 -16.70
C ALA A 172 -9.79 25.02 -15.53
N GLY A 173 -9.42 26.15 -14.91
CA GLY A 173 -10.16 26.76 -13.79
C GLY A 173 -11.58 27.22 -14.13
N LYS A 174 -11.93 27.27 -15.42
CA LYS A 174 -13.31 27.51 -15.88
C LYS A 174 -14.19 26.26 -15.86
N VAL A 175 -13.58 25.08 -15.86
CA VAL A 175 -14.25 23.78 -15.97
C VAL A 175 -14.20 23.02 -14.66
N TYR A 176 -13.05 23.03 -13.99
CA TYR A 176 -12.79 22.25 -12.79
C TYR A 176 -12.63 23.14 -11.56
N ASN A 177 -13.00 22.61 -10.39
CA ASN A 177 -12.75 23.26 -9.12
C ASN A 177 -11.28 23.06 -8.70
N LEU A 178 -10.39 23.91 -9.20
CA LEU A 178 -8.96 23.85 -8.90
C LEU A 178 -8.61 24.18 -7.43
N LYS A 179 -9.59 24.59 -6.61
CA LYS A 179 -9.43 24.73 -5.16
C LYS A 179 -9.60 23.40 -4.41
N SER A 180 -10.12 22.37 -5.08
CA SER A 180 -10.25 21.02 -4.50
C SER A 180 -8.87 20.46 -4.12
N PRO A 181 -8.79 19.68 -3.02
CA PRO A 181 -7.58 18.94 -2.68
C PRO A 181 -7.02 18.08 -3.82
N TRP A 182 -7.86 17.64 -4.77
CA TRP A 182 -7.45 16.92 -5.98
C TRP A 182 -6.28 17.57 -6.72
N TYR A 183 -6.24 18.91 -6.75
CA TYR A 183 -5.26 19.71 -7.48
C TYR A 183 -4.13 20.27 -6.60
N GLN A 184 -4.05 19.85 -5.34
CA GLN A 184 -2.97 20.26 -4.46
C GLN A 184 -1.65 19.61 -4.86
N THR A 185 -0.61 20.44 -4.97
CA THR A 185 0.77 20.00 -5.25
C THR A 185 1.55 19.72 -3.97
N ARG A 186 1.00 20.08 -2.81
CA ARG A 186 1.63 19.86 -1.51
C ARG A 186 1.39 18.43 -1.05
N GLN A 187 2.49 17.69 -0.87
CA GLN A 187 2.47 16.38 -0.21
C GLN A 187 1.99 16.47 1.24
N ARG A 188 1.24 15.47 1.69
CA ARG A 188 0.96 15.21 3.11
C ARG A 188 2.25 14.90 3.87
N ARG A 189 2.17 14.94 5.20
CA ARG A 189 3.28 14.58 6.08
C ARG A 189 3.77 13.16 5.78
N GLN A 190 5.06 13.02 5.47
CA GLN A 190 5.67 11.71 5.27
C GLN A 190 5.77 10.97 6.61
N CYS A 191 5.23 9.76 6.69
CA CYS A 191 5.16 8.98 7.94
C CYS A 191 6.29 7.97 8.12
N LEU A 192 7.02 7.64 7.05
CA LEU A 192 8.13 6.69 7.15
C LEU A 192 9.34 7.38 7.81
N PRO A 193 9.89 6.83 8.91
CA PRO A 193 11.11 7.35 9.50
C PRO A 193 12.30 7.09 8.57
N ALA A 194 13.42 7.79 8.79
CA ALA A 194 14.62 7.63 7.94
C ALA A 194 15.15 6.18 7.90
N GLY A 195 15.01 5.44 9.00
CA GLY A 195 15.37 4.01 9.08
C GLY A 195 14.35 3.06 8.45
N GLY A 196 13.18 3.57 8.05
CA GLY A 196 12.05 2.80 7.56
C GLY A 196 11.21 2.12 8.66
N ARG A 197 10.14 1.44 8.23
CA ARG A 197 9.26 0.65 9.09
C ARG A 197 9.50 -0.84 8.81
N GLU A 198 9.80 -1.60 9.86
CA GLU A 198 10.17 -3.00 9.76
C GLU A 198 8.99 -3.94 10.03
N TYR A 199 8.92 -5.03 9.27
CA TYR A 199 7.92 -6.07 9.37
C TYR A 199 8.62 -7.43 9.37
N ASP A 200 8.41 -8.21 10.43
CA ASP A 200 8.96 -9.57 10.53
C ASP A 200 8.24 -10.52 9.58
N TRP A 201 8.96 -11.52 9.10
CA TRP A 201 8.40 -12.58 8.26
C TRP A 201 9.11 -13.92 8.49
N SER A 202 8.41 -15.01 8.23
CA SER A 202 9.01 -16.35 8.29
C SER A 202 8.41 -17.31 7.26
N VAL A 203 9.16 -18.35 6.87
CA VAL A 203 8.66 -19.49 6.10
C VAL A 203 8.97 -20.74 6.91
N SER A 204 7.94 -21.55 7.21
CA SER A 204 8.13 -22.75 8.01
C SER A 204 8.86 -23.85 7.25
N GLN A 205 9.64 -24.66 7.96
CA GLN A 205 10.28 -25.86 7.41
C GLN A 205 9.27 -26.77 6.70
N LEU A 206 8.10 -27.01 7.30
CA LEU A 206 7.06 -27.85 6.70
C LEU A 206 6.59 -27.28 5.34
N GLN A 207 6.39 -25.96 5.25
CA GLN A 207 6.03 -25.31 3.99
C GLN A 207 7.14 -25.47 2.95
N ILE A 208 8.41 -25.35 3.36
CA ILE A 208 9.57 -25.58 2.48
C ILE A 208 9.58 -27.03 1.98
N GLU A 209 9.45 -28.01 2.86
CA GLU A 209 9.41 -29.43 2.50
C GLU A 209 8.27 -29.73 1.51
N VAL A 210 7.07 -29.27 1.83
CA VAL A 210 5.87 -29.50 1.00
C VAL A 210 6.05 -28.91 -0.40
N GLU A 211 6.46 -27.65 -0.52
CA GLU A 211 6.59 -27.00 -1.83
C GLU A 211 7.78 -27.55 -2.63
N LEU A 212 8.91 -27.85 -1.99
CA LEU A 212 10.07 -28.43 -2.68
C LEU A 212 9.87 -29.89 -3.08
N SER A 213 8.97 -30.63 -2.43
CA SER A 213 8.61 -32.00 -2.83
C SER A 213 7.81 -32.03 -4.14
N LYS A 214 7.07 -30.96 -4.44
CA LYS A 214 6.23 -30.83 -5.65
C LYS A 214 7.02 -30.36 -6.86
N LEU A 215 8.16 -29.71 -6.64
CA LEU A 215 8.90 -28.97 -7.68
C LEU A 215 9.56 -29.91 -8.69
N GLN A 216 9.13 -29.87 -9.95
CA GLN A 216 9.75 -30.63 -11.04
C GLN A 216 10.96 -29.88 -11.65
N THR A 217 11.68 -30.53 -12.55
CA THR A 217 12.75 -29.90 -13.34
C THR A 217 12.17 -28.75 -14.18
N ASP A 218 12.90 -27.64 -14.27
CA ASP A 218 12.54 -26.39 -14.96
C ASP A 218 11.37 -25.58 -14.39
N GLU A 219 10.72 -26.09 -13.34
CA GLU A 219 9.69 -25.38 -12.58
C GLU A 219 10.27 -24.44 -11.52
N ALA A 220 9.43 -23.50 -11.08
CA ALA A 220 9.72 -22.58 -10.00
C ALA A 220 8.67 -22.67 -8.89
N ALA A 221 9.15 -22.70 -7.63
CA ALA A 221 8.33 -22.58 -6.44
C ALA A 221 8.43 -21.16 -5.88
N PHE A 222 7.29 -20.65 -5.42
CA PHE A 222 7.16 -19.37 -4.72
C PHE A 222 6.61 -19.65 -3.32
N LEU A 223 7.48 -19.60 -2.32
CA LEU A 223 7.10 -19.84 -0.94
C LEU A 223 6.87 -18.49 -0.26
N HIS A 224 5.59 -18.15 -0.09
CA HIS A 224 5.22 -16.90 0.53
C HIS A 224 5.43 -16.94 2.05
N ALA A 225 5.97 -15.85 2.60
CA ALA A 225 6.21 -15.75 4.03
C ALA A 225 4.92 -15.53 4.84
N SER A 226 4.91 -16.01 6.08
CA SER A 226 3.81 -15.89 7.02
C SER A 226 4.30 -15.52 8.42
N VAL A 227 3.39 -14.96 9.22
CA VAL A 227 3.53 -14.74 10.65
C VAL A 227 2.26 -15.31 11.30
N ASN A 228 2.44 -16.18 12.30
CA ASN A 228 1.33 -16.88 12.98
C ASN A 228 0.38 -17.63 12.02
N GLY A 229 0.89 -18.12 10.89
CA GLY A 229 0.11 -18.84 9.88
C GLY A 229 -0.60 -17.94 8.86
N GLU A 230 -0.56 -16.61 9.03
CA GLU A 230 -1.13 -15.66 8.10
C GLU A 230 -0.07 -15.12 7.14
N LEU A 231 -0.41 -15.03 5.86
CA LEU A 231 0.46 -14.49 4.82
C LEU A 231 0.88 -13.05 5.14
N VAL A 232 2.19 -12.79 5.18
CA VAL A 232 2.72 -11.43 5.38
C VAL A 232 2.44 -10.60 4.14
N LYS A 233 1.58 -9.60 4.30
CA LYS A 233 1.24 -8.61 3.28
C LYS A 233 1.55 -7.23 3.85
N VAL A 234 2.51 -6.56 3.23
CA VAL A 234 2.87 -5.19 3.59
C VAL A 234 2.30 -4.23 2.57
N VAL A 235 1.41 -3.34 2.97
CA VAL A 235 0.89 -2.26 2.13
C VAL A 235 1.83 -1.07 2.21
N ALA A 236 2.39 -0.67 1.06
CA ALA A 236 3.22 0.52 0.93
C ALA A 236 3.08 1.10 -0.47
N HIS A 237 3.03 2.42 -0.57
CA HIS A 237 2.85 3.16 -1.81
C HIS A 237 1.61 2.68 -2.61
N GLY A 238 0.53 2.38 -1.90
CA GLY A 238 -0.73 1.89 -2.44
C GLY A 238 -0.69 0.48 -3.03
N LEU A 239 0.39 -0.28 -2.83
CA LEU A 239 0.54 -1.63 -3.36
C LEU A 239 0.80 -2.64 -2.24
N THR A 240 0.51 -3.91 -2.50
CA THR A 240 0.78 -4.99 -1.56
C THR A 240 2.09 -5.70 -1.91
N TRP A 241 2.99 -5.74 -0.94
CA TRP A 241 4.32 -6.30 -1.01
C TRP A 241 4.41 -7.55 -0.13
N MET A 242 4.87 -8.66 -0.70
CA MET A 242 4.93 -9.94 -0.01
C MET A 242 6.36 -10.49 -0.07
N PRO A 243 7.07 -10.60 1.08
CA PRO A 243 8.34 -11.31 1.12
C PRO A 243 8.11 -12.80 0.81
N MET A 244 9.06 -13.39 0.09
CA MET A 244 8.96 -14.77 -0.37
C MET A 244 10.34 -15.40 -0.58
N LEU A 245 10.40 -16.71 -0.50
CA LEU A 245 11.50 -17.51 -1.03
C LEU A 245 11.13 -17.98 -2.43
N TYR A 246 12.08 -17.88 -3.35
CA TYR A 246 11.97 -18.41 -4.70
C TYR A 246 12.98 -19.53 -4.86
N GLU A 247 12.53 -20.66 -5.39
CA GLU A 247 13.42 -21.73 -5.82
C GLU A 247 13.06 -22.16 -7.23
N ARG A 248 14.03 -22.18 -8.13
CA ARG A 248 13.88 -22.76 -9.47
C ARG A 248 14.87 -23.90 -9.65
N ARG A 249 14.36 -25.07 -10.03
CA ARG A 249 15.21 -26.23 -10.37
C ARG A 249 15.64 -26.12 -11.82
N GLN A 250 16.89 -25.71 -12.02
CA GLN A 250 17.58 -25.74 -13.32
C GLN A 250 18.98 -26.32 -13.12
N GLN A 251 19.73 -26.49 -14.21
CA GLN A 251 21.15 -26.89 -14.18
C GLN A 251 21.96 -26.02 -13.19
N THR A 252 21.61 -24.74 -13.09
CA THR A 252 22.03 -23.86 -11.99
C THR A 252 20.79 -23.46 -11.20
N SER A 253 20.52 -24.16 -10.09
CA SER A 253 19.35 -23.87 -9.26
C SER A 253 19.42 -22.42 -8.74
N VAL A 254 18.36 -21.64 -8.99
CA VAL A 254 18.26 -20.27 -8.48
C VAL A 254 17.49 -20.30 -7.18
N ARG A 255 18.11 -19.75 -6.12
CA ARG A 255 17.48 -19.62 -4.81
C ARG A 255 17.66 -18.20 -4.33
N MET A 256 16.54 -17.52 -4.10
CA MET A 256 16.56 -16.13 -3.70
C MET A 256 15.50 -15.87 -2.64
N VAL A 257 15.82 -14.92 -1.77
CA VAL A 257 14.79 -14.21 -1.01
C VAL A 257 14.39 -13.00 -1.85
N GLY A 258 13.08 -12.81 -2.04
CA GLY A 258 12.56 -11.78 -2.90
C GLY A 258 11.30 -11.14 -2.36
N LEU A 259 10.88 -10.11 -3.07
CA LEU A 259 9.70 -9.33 -2.79
C LEU A 259 8.79 -9.37 -4.02
N ARG A 260 7.54 -9.81 -3.82
CA ARG A 260 6.51 -9.80 -4.85
C ARG A 260 5.59 -8.61 -4.67
N CYS A 261 5.23 -7.96 -5.77
CA CYS A 261 4.27 -6.86 -5.80
C CYS A 261 2.92 -7.32 -6.36
N SER A 262 1.82 -6.85 -5.77
CA SER A 262 0.46 -7.12 -6.25
C SER A 262 -0.47 -5.94 -5.99
N ALA A 263 -1.55 -5.88 -6.76
CA ALA A 263 -2.63 -4.94 -6.48
C ALA A 263 -3.34 -5.33 -5.15
N PRO A 264 -3.74 -4.35 -4.33
CA PRO A 264 -4.53 -4.59 -3.12
C PRO A 264 -5.81 -5.41 -3.38
N ALA A 265 -6.28 -6.14 -2.37
CA ALA A 265 -7.43 -7.03 -2.50
C ALA A 265 -8.70 -6.29 -2.94
N VAL A 266 -8.96 -5.10 -2.41
CA VAL A 266 -10.11 -4.27 -2.79
C VAL A 266 -10.19 -3.97 -4.30
N PHE A 267 -9.05 -3.95 -5.00
CA PHE A 267 -8.99 -3.71 -6.44
C PHE A 267 -8.95 -4.98 -7.30
N ARG A 268 -8.71 -6.14 -6.69
CA ARG A 268 -8.69 -7.46 -7.36
C ARG A 268 -10.03 -8.19 -7.21
N GLU A 269 -10.59 -8.12 -6.01
CA GLU A 269 -11.74 -8.91 -5.58
C GLU A 269 -12.96 -8.04 -5.26
N GLY A 270 -12.75 -6.73 -5.05
CA GLY A 270 -13.80 -5.79 -4.68
C GLY A 270 -14.68 -5.34 -5.85
N PRO A 271 -15.59 -4.37 -5.58
CA PRO A 271 -16.56 -3.89 -6.55
C PRO A 271 -15.93 -3.21 -7.77
N LEU A 272 -14.81 -2.51 -7.58
CA LEU A 272 -13.99 -2.01 -8.66
C LEU A 272 -12.95 -3.07 -9.03
N LYS A 273 -13.11 -3.68 -10.21
CA LYS A 273 -12.12 -4.61 -10.74
C LYS A 273 -11.19 -3.90 -11.69
N LEU A 274 -9.90 -3.84 -11.34
CA LEU A 274 -8.90 -3.41 -12.30
C LEU A 274 -8.81 -4.43 -13.45
N PRO A 275 -8.58 -3.99 -14.69
CA PRO A 275 -8.38 -4.92 -15.81
C PRO A 275 -7.25 -5.91 -15.48
N GLY A 276 -7.48 -7.19 -15.81
CA GLY A 276 -6.62 -8.29 -15.41
C GLY A 276 -5.16 -8.13 -15.84
N VAL A 277 -4.28 -8.77 -15.05
CA VAL A 277 -2.81 -9.03 -15.06
C VAL A 277 -1.90 -8.52 -16.19
N GLY A 278 -2.39 -8.23 -17.39
CA GLY A 278 -1.59 -7.79 -18.54
C GLY A 278 -1.45 -6.27 -18.71
N ILE A 279 -2.25 -5.45 -18.02
CA ILE A 279 -2.37 -4.02 -18.33
C ILE A 279 -1.76 -3.13 -17.21
N LEU A 280 -0.47 -2.85 -17.37
CA LEU A 280 0.13 -1.49 -17.30
C LEU A 280 0.34 -0.77 -15.95
N ALA A 281 0.72 -1.46 -14.87
CA ALA A 281 1.33 -0.74 -13.74
C ALA A 281 2.61 -1.42 -13.23
N ALA A 282 3.57 -0.56 -12.92
CA ALA A 282 4.82 -0.89 -12.29
C ALA A 282 4.79 -0.42 -10.83
N GLY A 283 5.05 -1.33 -9.91
CA GLY A 283 5.30 -0.99 -8.52
C GLY A 283 6.72 -0.49 -8.33
N TYR A 284 6.87 0.48 -7.44
CA TYR A 284 8.14 1.04 -7.00
C TYR A 284 8.16 1.03 -5.47
N ILE A 285 9.25 0.52 -4.91
CA ILE A 285 9.51 0.54 -3.47
C ILE A 285 11.01 0.64 -3.20
N ASP A 286 11.39 1.47 -2.24
CA ASP A 286 12.70 1.36 -1.61
C ASP A 286 12.52 0.55 -0.32
N ALA A 287 13.17 -0.61 -0.25
CA ALA A 287 13.04 -1.54 0.85
C ALA A 287 14.35 -2.25 1.17
N ARG A 288 14.50 -2.68 2.42
CA ARG A 288 15.56 -3.60 2.85
C ARG A 288 14.93 -4.94 3.16
N LEU A 289 15.50 -6.00 2.60
CA LEU A 289 15.11 -7.38 2.89
C LEU A 289 16.26 -8.04 3.64
N ARG A 290 15.97 -8.53 4.85
CA ARG A 290 16.92 -9.26 5.70
C ARG A 290 16.46 -10.70 5.84
N VAL A 291 17.41 -11.63 5.88
CA VAL A 291 17.18 -13.03 6.21
C VAL A 291 18.26 -13.49 7.20
N ARG A 292 17.85 -14.22 8.24
CA ARG A 292 18.76 -14.73 9.26
C ARG A 292 19.38 -16.05 8.83
N HIS A 293 20.64 -16.27 9.18
CA HIS A 293 21.32 -17.53 8.94
C HIS A 293 22.39 -17.83 10.00
N TRP A 294 22.73 -19.10 10.14
CA TRP A 294 23.86 -19.56 10.92
C TRP A 294 25.16 -19.41 10.13
N LYS A 295 26.22 -18.99 10.81
CA LYS A 295 27.59 -19.01 10.30
C LYS A 295 28.54 -19.24 11.46
N ASN A 296 29.31 -20.33 11.37
CA ASN A 296 30.30 -20.72 12.39
C ASN A 296 29.73 -20.76 13.82
N GLY A 297 28.48 -21.19 13.98
CA GLY A 297 27.81 -21.28 15.29
C GLY A 297 27.20 -19.97 15.80
N SER A 298 27.33 -18.86 15.07
CA SER A 298 26.71 -17.58 15.38
C SER A 298 25.54 -17.29 14.43
N LEU A 299 24.50 -16.62 14.94
CA LEU A 299 23.40 -16.13 14.14
C LEU A 299 23.79 -14.78 13.51
N GLU A 300 23.73 -14.68 12.19
CA GLU A 300 24.01 -13.47 11.41
C GLU A 300 22.82 -13.13 10.50
N ASP A 301 22.79 -11.88 10.02
CA ASP A 301 21.82 -11.41 9.02
C ASP A 301 22.50 -11.21 7.67
N GLU A 302 21.90 -11.75 6.61
CA GLU A 302 22.20 -11.39 5.23
C GLU A 302 21.14 -10.38 4.77
N SER A 303 21.54 -9.29 4.11
CA SER A 303 20.61 -8.24 3.72
C SER A 303 20.88 -7.68 2.33
N THR A 304 19.80 -7.33 1.64
CA THR A 304 19.84 -6.59 0.38
C THR A 304 18.93 -5.37 0.45
N THR A 305 19.28 -4.35 -0.33
CA THR A 305 18.41 -3.20 -0.55
C THR A 305 17.79 -3.32 -1.94
N VAL A 306 16.48 -3.38 -1.96
CA VAL A 306 15.67 -3.24 -3.17
C VAL A 306 15.47 -1.75 -3.38
N ALA A 307 16.18 -1.18 -4.36
CA ALA A 307 15.99 0.20 -4.78
C ALA A 307 15.14 0.27 -6.06
N SER A 308 14.12 1.10 -6.03
CA SER A 308 13.09 1.22 -7.07
C SER A 308 13.51 2.08 -8.26
N THR A 309 14.63 1.73 -8.90
CA THR A 309 14.97 2.28 -10.23
C THR A 309 14.40 1.44 -11.37
N LYS A 310 13.96 0.21 -11.07
CA LYS A 310 13.34 -0.69 -12.04
C LYS A 310 11.89 -0.99 -11.64
N PRO A 311 10.94 -0.94 -12.59
CA PRO A 311 9.56 -1.27 -12.34
C PRO A 311 9.40 -2.74 -11.93
N ILE A 312 8.54 -3.01 -10.94
CA ILE A 312 8.14 -4.37 -10.55
C ILE A 312 6.74 -4.62 -11.11
N SER A 313 6.59 -5.61 -11.98
CA SER A 313 5.32 -5.92 -12.63
C SER A 313 4.33 -6.44 -11.60
N LEU A 314 3.13 -5.85 -11.56
CA LEU A 314 2.05 -6.36 -10.73
C LEU A 314 1.78 -7.82 -11.07
N ASN A 315 1.78 -8.69 -10.05
CA ASN A 315 1.53 -10.13 -10.13
C ASN A 315 2.56 -10.98 -10.90
N GLY A 316 3.60 -10.40 -11.52
CA GLY A 316 4.45 -11.11 -12.49
C GLY A 316 5.95 -11.17 -12.17
N SER A 317 6.55 -10.13 -11.59
CA SER A 317 7.99 -10.14 -11.29
C SER A 317 8.25 -9.84 -9.81
N GLY A 318 9.22 -10.55 -9.25
CA GLY A 318 9.81 -10.25 -7.95
C GLY A 318 11.21 -9.68 -8.14
N THR A 319 11.69 -8.97 -7.14
CA THR A 319 13.09 -8.54 -7.03
C THR A 319 13.66 -9.04 -5.71
N GLY A 320 14.96 -9.30 -5.64
CA GLY A 320 15.54 -9.92 -4.46
C GLY A 320 17.04 -10.15 -4.57
N MET A 321 17.55 -10.99 -3.67
CA MET A 321 18.95 -11.41 -3.65
C MET A 321 19.05 -12.93 -3.68
N SER A 322 20.04 -13.42 -4.41
CA SER A 322 20.44 -14.83 -4.35
C SER A 322 20.95 -15.16 -2.95
N LEU A 323 20.60 -16.34 -2.44
CA LEU A 323 21.06 -16.81 -1.14
C LEU A 323 22.33 -17.63 -1.32
N GLU A 324 23.48 -17.06 -0.95
CA GLU A 324 24.80 -17.64 -1.22
C GLU A 324 25.07 -18.93 -0.42
N ARG A 325 24.40 -19.12 0.72
CA ARG A 325 24.66 -20.23 1.64
C ARG A 325 23.73 -21.41 1.45
N VAL A 326 22.80 -21.34 0.50
CA VAL A 326 21.95 -22.50 0.20
C VAL A 326 22.78 -23.47 -0.64
N LYS A 327 23.04 -24.66 -0.10
CA LYS A 327 23.91 -25.63 -0.77
C LYS A 327 23.31 -26.00 -2.14
N PRO A 328 24.12 -26.13 -3.20
CA PRO A 328 23.63 -26.65 -4.47
C PRO A 328 23.07 -28.06 -4.26
N LEU A 329 22.00 -28.39 -4.99
CA LEU A 329 21.64 -29.79 -5.19
C LEU A 329 22.76 -30.38 -6.05
N ASP A 330 23.26 -31.55 -5.72
CA ASP A 330 24.25 -32.24 -6.55
C ASP A 330 23.63 -32.59 -7.92
N ALA A 331 24.48 -32.84 -8.92
CA ALA A 331 24.04 -33.13 -10.30
C ALA A 331 23.16 -34.38 -10.43
N ASN A 332 23.14 -35.23 -9.39
CA ASN A 332 22.30 -36.42 -9.29
C ASN A 332 21.00 -36.20 -8.50
N GLY A 333 20.73 -34.97 -8.01
CA GLY A 333 19.54 -34.64 -7.20
C GLY A 333 19.49 -35.33 -5.83
N ALA A 334 20.57 -35.98 -5.41
CA ALA A 334 20.70 -36.74 -4.18
C ALA A 334 21.29 -35.89 -3.04
N VAL A 335 20.59 -34.81 -2.68
CA VAL A 335 20.59 -34.41 -1.27
C VAL A 335 19.58 -35.33 -0.59
N ALA A 336 19.98 -36.01 0.51
CA ALA A 336 19.11 -36.90 1.27
C ALA A 336 17.78 -36.26 1.72
N SER A 337 17.69 -34.92 1.67
CA SER A 337 16.44 -34.15 1.71
C SER A 337 16.67 -32.76 1.07
N PRO A 338 15.77 -32.24 0.21
CA PRO A 338 15.80 -30.86 -0.31
C PRO A 338 15.96 -29.81 0.79
N LEU A 339 15.50 -30.12 2.00
CA LEU A 339 15.63 -29.25 3.16
C LEU A 339 17.08 -29.09 3.65
N ALA A 340 17.94 -30.09 3.48
CA ALA A 340 19.32 -30.01 3.98
C ALA A 340 20.12 -28.89 3.28
N ALA A 341 19.72 -28.50 2.07
CA ALA A 341 20.26 -27.33 1.38
C ALA A 341 20.02 -26.03 2.15
N TRP A 342 18.88 -25.92 2.84
CA TRP A 342 18.43 -24.75 3.60
C TRP A 342 18.94 -24.71 5.05
N SER A 343 19.69 -25.72 5.50
CA SER A 343 20.15 -25.85 6.90
C SER A 343 20.81 -24.61 7.50
N ALA A 344 21.54 -23.83 6.70
CA ALA A 344 22.13 -22.57 7.17
C ALA A 344 21.09 -21.50 7.51
N TYR A 345 19.95 -21.47 6.82
CA TYR A 345 18.88 -20.48 7.01
C TYR A 345 17.75 -20.97 7.93
N LEU A 346 17.77 -22.24 8.35
CA LEU A 346 16.79 -22.80 9.27
C LEU A 346 17.15 -22.43 10.72
N VAL A 347 16.42 -21.48 11.26
CA VAL A 347 16.48 -21.04 12.65
C VAL A 347 15.18 -21.48 13.30
N GLU A 348 15.27 -22.39 14.28
CA GLU A 348 14.09 -22.93 14.98
C GLU A 348 13.05 -23.55 14.02
N GLY A 349 13.52 -24.22 12.96
CA GLY A 349 12.65 -24.85 11.97
C GLY A 349 11.95 -23.85 11.02
N LYS A 350 12.47 -22.62 10.90
CA LYS A 350 11.94 -21.59 10.00
C LYS A 350 13.07 -20.84 9.30
N VAL A 351 12.82 -20.40 8.07
CA VAL A 351 13.60 -19.31 7.48
C VAL A 351 12.97 -18.02 7.92
N MET A 352 13.70 -17.17 8.63
CA MET A 352 13.17 -15.94 9.24
C MET A 352 13.90 -14.72 8.70
N GLY A 353 13.22 -13.58 8.73
CA GLY A 353 13.81 -12.32 8.29
C GLY A 353 12.92 -11.13 8.59
N SER A 354 13.30 -9.99 8.05
CA SER A 354 12.50 -8.78 8.12
C SER A 354 12.43 -8.06 6.76
N LEU A 355 11.34 -7.35 6.54
CA LEU A 355 11.14 -6.43 5.43
C LEU A 355 11.03 -5.02 6.02
N THR A 356 12.01 -4.17 5.72
CA THR A 356 11.96 -2.75 6.10
C THR A 356 11.52 -1.92 4.89
N VAL A 357 10.36 -1.27 4.97
CA VAL A 357 9.92 -0.27 3.98
C VAL A 357 10.60 1.05 4.27
N LEU A 358 11.39 1.57 3.32
CA LEU A 358 12.16 2.80 3.46
C LEU A 358 11.41 3.97 2.80
N PRO A 359 11.67 5.23 3.23
CA PRO A 359 11.27 6.38 2.44
C PRO A 359 11.86 6.29 1.04
N MET A 360 11.07 6.53 0.00
CA MET A 360 11.58 6.52 -1.37
C MET A 360 12.64 7.60 -1.57
N SER A 361 13.76 7.19 -2.17
CA SER A 361 14.80 8.04 -2.70
C SER A 361 14.25 9.01 -3.75
N ALA A 362 14.99 10.09 -4.03
CA ALA A 362 14.59 11.04 -5.08
C ALA A 362 14.43 10.37 -6.44
N LEU A 363 15.33 9.44 -6.79
CA LEU A 363 15.26 8.67 -8.04
C LEU A 363 14.06 7.73 -8.05
N GLY A 364 13.80 7.02 -6.95
CA GLY A 364 12.61 6.17 -6.80
C GLY A 364 11.33 6.97 -6.95
N ARG A 365 11.26 8.17 -6.35
CA ARG A 365 10.09 9.05 -6.48
C ARG A 365 9.86 9.51 -7.92
N LEU A 366 10.92 9.90 -8.63
CA LEU A 366 10.84 10.25 -10.05
C LEU A 366 10.38 9.08 -10.90
N ALA A 367 10.95 7.89 -10.69
CA ALA A 367 10.60 6.69 -11.43
C ALA A 367 9.13 6.29 -11.20
N ALA A 368 8.67 6.43 -9.95
CA ALA A 368 7.30 6.23 -9.55
C ALA A 368 6.37 7.38 -9.97
N GLY A 369 6.88 8.46 -10.56
CA GLY A 369 6.08 9.57 -11.05
C GLY A 369 5.52 10.51 -9.98
N TYR A 370 6.03 10.46 -8.75
CA TYR A 370 5.66 11.44 -7.73
C TYR A 370 6.30 12.78 -8.09
N THR A 371 5.54 13.87 -7.97
CA THR A 371 6.08 15.21 -8.14
C THR A 371 7.15 15.46 -7.09
N LEU A 372 8.40 15.65 -7.53
CA LEU A 372 9.44 16.18 -6.66
C LEU A 372 9.05 17.61 -6.24
N ARG A 373 9.23 17.93 -4.96
CA ARG A 373 9.24 19.35 -4.56
C ARG A 373 10.50 20.00 -5.14
N PRO A 374 10.41 21.23 -5.68
CA PRO A 374 11.57 22.10 -5.76
C PRO A 374 12.07 22.46 -4.35
#